data_AF-A0A5C4LKM0-F1
#
_entry.id   AF-A0A5C4LKM0-F1
#
_cell.length_a   1.000
_cell.length_b   1.000
_cell.length_c   1.000
_cell.angle_alpha   90.00
_cell.angle_beta   90.00
_cell.angle_gamma   90.00
#
_symmetry.space_group_name_H-M   'P 1'
#
loop_
_entity.id
_entity.type
_entity.pdbx_description
1 polymer ?
#
loop_
_entity_poly.entity_id
_entity_poly.type
_entity_poly.pdbx_seq_one_letter_code
_entity_poly.pdbx_strand_id
1 'polypeptide(L)' 'MTTSAEWQRTLDAVVALAEDIARLSPDCADRAMQIVRLIRAVDPPPRGAGGGCLDEAEDLDMADLDVGPLHRSKAADGA' A
#
# COMPACT_ATOMS: atom_id res chain seq x y z
N MET A 1 3.87 19.42 -0.50
CA MET A 1 3.39 18.22 -1.21
C MET A 1 4.43 17.15 -1.00
N THR A 2 4.11 16.06 -0.30
CA THR A 2 5.02 14.93 -0.15
C THR A 2 4.87 14.05 -1.37
N THR A 3 5.96 13.82 -2.09
CA THR A 3 5.97 12.88 -3.22
C THR A 3 5.70 11.47 -2.70
N SER A 4 5.19 10.56 -3.55
CA SER A 4 4.94 9.16 -3.17
C SER A 4 6.22 8.46 -2.67
N ALA A 5 7.40 8.87 -3.16
CA ALA A 5 8.70 8.34 -2.72
C ALA A 5 9.16 8.89 -1.36
N GLU A 6 8.89 10.16 -1.06
CA GLU A 6 9.13 10.72 0.28
C GLU A 6 8.16 10.15 1.32
N TRP A 7 6.92 9.90 0.92
CA TRP A 7 5.94 9.22 1.76
C TRP A 7 6.43 7.83 2.18
N GLN A 8 6.83 6.99 1.21
CA GLN A 8 7.29 5.63 1.51
C GLN A 8 8.55 5.65 2.39
N ARG A 9 9.54 6.49 2.06
CA ARG A 9 10.75 6.66 2.89
C ARG A 9 10.44 7.07 4.32
N THR A 10 9.43 7.91 4.51
CA THR A 10 9.00 8.33 5.85
C THR A 10 8.40 7.16 6.60
N LEU A 11 7.52 6.36 5.98
CA LEU A 11 6.93 5.19 6.62
C LEU A 11 7.99 4.15 7.00
N ASP A 12 8.94 3.89 6.10
CA ASP A 12 10.03 2.94 6.35
C ASP A 12 10.91 3.40 7.54
N ALA A 13 11.20 4.70 7.64
CA ALA A 13 11.93 5.26 8.78
C ALA A 13 11.16 5.10 10.10
N VAL A 14 9.84 5.29 10.11
CA VAL A 14 9.03 5.09 11.32
C VAL A 14 8.97 3.62 11.71
N VAL A 15 8.90 2.69 10.76
CA VAL A 15 8.96 1.24 11.03
C VAL A 15 10.29 0.87 11.68
N ALA A 16 11.42 1.34 11.12
CA ALA A 16 12.74 1.09 11.69
C ALA A 16 12.86 1.60 13.14
N LEU A 17 12.35 2.81 13.41
CA LEU A 17 12.32 3.36 14.78
C LEU A 17 11.46 2.53 15.73
N ALA A 18 10.30 2.05 15.28
CA ALA A 18 9.44 1.20 16.11
C ALA A 18 10.13 -0.13 16.45
N GLU A 19 10.79 -0.76 15.48
CA GLU A 19 11.54 -2.01 15.70
C GLU A 19 12.72 -1.80 16.66
N ASP A 20 13.44 -0.68 16.56
CA ASP A 20 14.51 -0.34 17.49
C ASP A 20 13.99 -0.10 18.91
N ILE A 21 12.85 0.58 19.06
CA ILE A 21 12.20 0.75 20.37
C ILE A 21 11.83 -0.60 20.98
N ALA A 22 11.24 -1.51 20.19
CA ALA A 22 10.88 -2.85 20.65
C ALA A 22 12.10 -3.67 21.10
N ARG A 23 13.23 -3.51 20.41
CA ARG A 23 14.50 -4.19 20.73
C ARG A 23 15.13 -3.64 22.01
N LEU A 24 15.11 -2.31 22.20
CA LEU A 24 15.71 -1.64 23.34
C LEU A 24 14.86 -1.74 24.61
N SER A 25 13.53 -1.79 24.46
CA SER A 25 12.58 -1.86 25.56
C SER A 25 11.51 -2.92 25.28
N PRO A 26 11.64 -4.13 25.87
CA PRO A 26 10.67 -5.20 25.66
C PRO A 26 9.27 -4.84 26.18
N ASP A 27 9.17 -3.98 27.20
CA ASP A 27 7.88 -3.44 27.70
C ASP A 27 7.14 -2.59 26.65
N CYS A 28 7.88 -2.02 25.69
CA CYS A 28 7.33 -1.24 24.59
C CYS A 28 7.07 -2.08 23.32
N ALA A 29 7.50 -3.34 23.28
CA ALA A 29 7.45 -4.15 22.05
C ALA A 29 6.05 -4.30 21.48
N ASP A 30 5.04 -4.56 22.32
CA ASP A 30 3.64 -4.66 21.86
C ASP A 30 3.13 -3.34 21.26
N ARG A 31 3.46 -2.21 21.88
CA ARG A 31 3.05 -0.88 21.38
C ARG A 31 3.78 -0.52 20.10
N ALA A 32 5.07 -0.84 20.00
CA ALA A 32 5.85 -0.67 18.78
C ALA A 32 5.27 -1.48 17.62
N MET A 33 4.88 -2.74 17.87
CA MET A 33 4.25 -3.58 16.86
C MET A 33 2.86 -3.07 16.45
N GLN A 34 2.11 -2.43 17.38
CA GLN A 34 0.87 -1.72 17.02
C GLN A 34 1.14 -0.55 16.07
N ILE A 35 2.21 0.23 16.30
CA ILE A 35 2.60 1.33 15.40
C ILE A 35 2.91 0.80 13.99
N VAL A 36 3.67 -0.29 13.88
CA VAL A 36 3.96 -0.92 12.57
C VAL A 36 2.69 -1.37 11.85
N ARG A 37 1.72 -1.95 12.57
CA ARG A 37 0.43 -2.35 11.99
C ARG A 37 -0.39 -1.15 11.51
N LEU A 38 -0.41 -0.07 12.28
CA LEU A 38 -1.11 1.15 11.90
C LEU A 38 -0.51 1.75 10.63
N ILE A 39 0.81 1.84 10.54
CA ILE A 39 1.53 2.35 9.36
C ILE A 39 1.18 1.56 8.11
N ARG A 40 1.15 0.23 8.20
CA ARG A 40 0.80 -0.65 7.08
C ARG A 40 -0.66 -0.51 6.64
N ALA A 41 -1.53 0.02 7.50
CA ALA A 41 -2.92 0.28 7.18
C ALA A 41 -3.15 1.69 6.61
N VAL A 42 -2.12 2.55 6.55
CA VAL A 42 -2.25 3.88 5.96
C VAL A 42 -2.10 3.79 4.45
N ASP A 43 -3.17 4.16 3.73
CA ASP A 43 -3.14 4.25 2.28
C ASP A 43 -2.14 5.32 1.82
N PRO A 44 -1.40 5.06 0.72
CA PRO A 44 -0.54 6.08 0.14
C PRO A 44 -1.38 7.29 -0.29
N PRO A 45 -0.81 8.51 -0.24
CA PRO A 45 -1.50 9.69 -0.71
C PRO A 45 -1.96 9.47 -2.16
N PRO A 46 -3.19 9.88 -2.53
CA PRO A 46 -3.68 9.70 -3.89
C PRO A 46 -2.64 10.29 -4.83
N ARG A 47 -2.15 9.47 -5.77
CA ARG A 47 -1.19 9.88 -6.80
C ARG A 47 -1.85 10.97 -7.62
N GLY A 48 -1.75 12.21 -7.14
CA GLY A 48 -2.26 13.37 -7.82
C GLY A 48 -1.58 13.44 -9.18
N ALA A 49 -2.38 13.30 -10.24
CA ALA A 49 -1.99 13.57 -11.61
C ALA A 49 -1.21 14.89 -11.65
N GLY A 50 0.10 14.82 -11.90
CA GLY A 50 0.94 16.02 -11.85
C GLY A 50 2.44 15.74 -11.88
N GLY A 51 2.94 15.28 -13.03
CA GLY A 51 4.23 15.71 -13.59
C GLY A 51 5.53 15.21 -12.93
N GLY A 52 6.18 14.26 -13.61
CA GLY A 52 7.63 14.27 -13.74
C GLY A 52 8.41 13.37 -12.77
N CYS A 53 8.49 12.08 -13.09
CA CYS A 53 9.76 11.35 -13.04
C CYS A 53 9.58 10.11 -13.93
N LEU A 54 10.21 10.15 -15.11
CA LEU A 54 10.51 8.94 -15.87
C LEU A 54 11.48 8.14 -15.01
N ASP A 55 11.07 6.97 -14.53
CA ASP A 55 12.01 5.92 -14.17
C ASP A 55 11.76 4.78 -15.15
N GLU A 56 12.78 4.53 -15.94
CA GLU A 56 12.82 3.55 -17.01
C GLU A 56 12.79 2.13 -16.44
N ALA A 57 12.18 1.25 -17.23
CA ALA A 57 12.30 -0.21 -17.19
C ALA A 57 11.71 -0.92 -15.96
N GLU A 58 10.48 -1.42 -16.13
CA GLU A 58 10.20 -2.84 -15.91
C GLU A 58 8.94 -3.23 -16.72
N ASP A 59 9.19 -4.09 -17.73
CA ASP A 59 8.29 -4.99 -18.45
C ASP A 59 6.77 -4.80 -18.27
N LEU A 60 6.15 -4.18 -19.29
CA LEU A 60 4.73 -4.31 -19.56
C LEU A 60 4.44 -5.68 -20.16
N ASP A 61 4.36 -6.74 -19.35
CA ASP A 61 3.65 -7.97 -19.75
C ASP A 61 2.14 -7.75 -19.56
N MET A 62 1.58 -6.94 -20.46
CA MET A 62 0.15 -6.65 -20.62
C MET A 62 -0.51 -7.76 -21.47
N ALA A 63 -0.31 -9.02 -21.07
CA ALA A 63 -0.73 -10.17 -21.85
C ALA A 63 -1.46 -11.25 -21.03
N ASP A 64 -2.27 -10.88 -20.02
CA ASP A 64 -3.32 -11.79 -19.50
C ASP A 64 -4.41 -11.03 -18.72
N LEU A 65 -5.16 -10.18 -19.42
CA LEU A 65 -6.49 -9.76 -18.94
C LEU A 65 -7.52 -10.30 -19.92
N ASP A 66 -7.62 -11.63 -20.01
CA ASP A 66 -8.71 -12.32 -20.69
C ASP A 66 -9.99 -12.23 -19.83
N VAL A 67 -10.57 -11.03 -19.79
CA VAL A 67 -11.92 -10.83 -19.27
C VAL A 67 -12.90 -11.32 -20.34
N GLY A 68 -13.11 -12.64 -20.37
CA GLY A 68 -14.15 -13.27 -21.17
C GLY A 68 -15.55 -12.76 -20.80
N PRO A 69 -16.52 -12.77 -21.74
CA PRO A 69 -17.84 -12.19 -21.51
C PRO A 69 -18.62 -13.03 -20.49
N LEU A 70 -18.65 -12.58 -19.23
CA LEU A 70 -19.41 -13.25 -18.18
C LEU A 70 -20.91 -13.18 -18.52
N HIS A 71 -21.43 -14.32 -18.94
CA HIS A 71 -22.81 -14.50 -19.34
C HIS A 71 -23.76 -14.21 -18.18
N ARG A 72 -24.73 -13.34 -18.49
CA ARG A 72 -25.99 -13.02 -17.83
C ARG A 72 -26.65 -14.21 -17.12
N SER A 73 -26.85 -14.07 -15.81
CA SER A 73 -27.92 -14.78 -15.07
C SER A 73 -28.98 -13.78 -14.63
N LYS A 74 -30.12 -13.81 -15.32
CA LYS A 74 -31.34 -13.13 -14.92
C LYS A 74 -31.92 -13.90 -13.72
N ALA A 75 -31.71 -13.42 -12.50
CA ALA A 75 -32.47 -13.92 -11.35
C ALA A 75 -33.87 -13.32 -11.41
N ALA A 76 -34.85 -14.16 -11.73
CA ALA A 76 -36.25 -13.90 -11.46
C ALA A 76 -36.54 -14.39 -10.02
N ASP A 77 -37.01 -13.49 -9.16
CA ASP A 77 -37.86 -13.70 -7.97
C ASP A 77 -37.92 -12.33 -7.26
N GLY A 78 -39.01 -11.72 -6.81
CA GLY A 78 -40.40 -12.10 -6.57
C GLY A 78 -40.90 -11.14 -5.49
N ALA A 79 -41.85 -10.25 -5.81
CA ALA A 79 -42.77 -9.54 -4.91
C ALA A 79 -43.73 -8.66 -5.72
#